data_AF-A0A973W5Q0-F1
#
_entry.id   AF-A0A973W5Q0-F1
#
_cell.length_a   1.000
_cell.length_b   1.000
_cell.length_c   1.000
_cell.angle_alpha   90.00
_cell.angle_beta   90.00
_cell.angle_gamma   90.00
#
_symmetry.space_group_name_H-M   'P 1'
#
loop_
_entity.id
_entity.type
_entity.pdbx_description
1 polymer ?
#
loop_
_entity_poly.entity_id
_entity_poly.type
_entity_poly.pdbx_seq_one_letter_code
_entity_poly.pdbx_strand_id
1 'polypeptide(L)'
;MMEATLRNCLFVLGLFTLIAPAHSAQEKSLLKQDQLRVIPGVDLGIADDETFRRPNSWGDLNSSKTKFASEEKLLPTERLLGGLHSGPASRPGLSIAWRNAAQVEEIEVRVRNLGNQPGEGRVWVDVLGESGNRILRLEPPDELKIIRLPAYGNGGREGKIVRMKSSRELNNIIDQFDRDKRRYHVQATVETIGMKDANIGDNIKTKSWNVPHRVEPKQRNAFNYVYKNVEDKPVRVRWLFERTPYPANWKITGIPASNAPFVVAPGEEIRGALTMDAPQQIEQGAFVEARLSLVNADTGVVWQQREWFQVFDLIPPVVTDYRLVLTDDRRIAIQALVSDQGSGVLEATGVSTQYSTDGGLTWASKAHNYKAGNFVVPTLFEAVLGPFAPGTDVQIRFNAKDTAGNSSSLIPDAATAVLAPKGAEKLIDLATVFPRTQPNAVFTLEPGALDLGQIASRFAAEIATSSNDAAHIESLSTLLKQVPVTEAARTDLMNAARRLSTDSTKTIAAQRFQEVIGDLAISSAQTAEARALPLTKIDAPGSAQLKMSTIGFKIQ
;
A
#
# COMPACT_ATOMS: atom_id res chain seq x y z
N MET A 1 -83.14 -18.28 -17.68
CA MET A 1 -84.41 -18.24 -16.92
C MET A 1 -84.21 -19.16 -15.73
N MET A 2 -83.80 -18.58 -14.59
CA MET A 2 -84.63 -18.36 -13.38
C MET A 2 -84.89 -19.70 -12.65
N GLU A 3 -84.67 -19.88 -11.36
CA GLU A 3 -84.28 -19.03 -10.23
C GLU A 3 -84.08 -20.03 -9.06
N ALA A 4 -83.06 -19.88 -8.21
CA ALA A 4 -83.07 -20.32 -6.79
C ALA A 4 -81.75 -19.99 -6.08
N THR A 5 -81.78 -18.86 -5.38
CA THR A 5 -81.23 -18.54 -4.06
C THR A 5 -80.32 -19.58 -3.37
N LEU A 6 -79.05 -19.21 -3.10
CA LEU A 6 -78.28 -19.79 -1.99
C LEU A 6 -77.41 -18.73 -1.29
N ARG A 7 -77.54 -18.73 0.04
CA ARG A 7 -77.07 -17.75 1.01
C ARG A 7 -75.57 -17.86 1.28
N ASN A 8 -74.95 -16.69 1.45
CA ASN A 8 -73.92 -16.30 2.42
C ASN A 8 -73.22 -17.42 3.22
N CYS A 9 -71.91 -17.60 2.97
CA CYS A 9 -70.89 -17.76 4.01
C CYS A 9 -69.52 -17.39 3.41
N LEU A 10 -69.09 -16.15 3.68
CA LEU A 10 -67.76 -15.63 3.40
C LEU A 10 -66.82 -16.16 4.51
N PHE A 11 -65.88 -17.04 4.17
CA PHE A 11 -64.72 -17.35 5.02
C PHE A 11 -63.56 -16.46 4.57
N VAL A 12 -63.31 -15.37 5.31
CA VAL A 12 -62.09 -14.57 5.16
C VAL A 12 -61.25 -14.79 6.41
N LEU A 13 -60.03 -15.27 6.19
CA LEU A 13 -58.97 -15.47 7.17
C LEU A 13 -58.74 -14.20 8.02
N GLY A 14 -58.88 -14.34 9.33
CA GLY A 14 -58.27 -13.42 10.30
C GLY A 14 -56.80 -13.76 10.48
N LEU A 15 -55.91 -13.01 9.82
CA LEU A 15 -54.48 -12.98 10.14
C LEU A 15 -54.23 -11.80 11.08
N PHE A 16 -53.85 -12.10 12.32
CA PHE A 16 -53.42 -11.12 13.32
C PHE A 16 -52.18 -10.36 12.82
N THR A 17 -52.34 -9.10 12.46
CA THR A 17 -51.23 -8.13 12.35
C THR A 17 -50.95 -7.52 13.73
N LEU A 18 -50.00 -8.11 14.45
CA LEU A 18 -49.33 -7.44 15.56
C LEU A 18 -48.39 -6.37 14.97
N ILE A 19 -48.88 -5.13 14.89
CA ILE A 19 -48.07 -3.96 14.59
C ILE A 19 -47.24 -3.68 15.85
N ALA A 20 -45.98 -4.12 15.85
CA ALA A 20 -45.00 -3.65 16.83
C ALA A 20 -44.72 -2.16 16.56
N PRO A 21 -44.70 -1.28 17.57
CA PRO A 21 -44.34 0.11 17.38
C PRO A 21 -42.88 0.20 16.95
N ALA A 22 -42.65 0.79 15.77
CA ALA A 22 -41.33 1.17 15.30
C ALA A 22 -40.66 2.06 16.35
N HIS A 23 -39.74 1.49 17.13
CA HIS A 23 -38.85 2.26 17.98
C HIS A 23 -37.94 3.06 17.07
N SER A 24 -38.22 4.36 16.97
CA SER A 24 -37.29 5.35 16.43
C SER A 24 -35.97 5.21 17.19
N ALA A 25 -34.95 4.69 16.51
CA ALA A 25 -33.61 4.60 17.06
C ALA A 25 -33.10 6.03 17.26
N GLN A 26 -32.72 6.38 18.49
CA GLN A 26 -32.22 7.72 18.83
C GLN A 26 -30.98 8.05 18.00
N GLU A 27 -31.15 8.96 17.04
CA GLU A 27 -30.09 9.54 16.22
C GLU A 27 -29.16 10.39 17.10
N LYS A 28 -27.85 10.26 16.92
CA LYS A 28 -26.84 11.05 17.65
C LYS A 28 -26.27 12.14 16.75
N SER A 29 -26.12 13.35 17.29
CA SER A 29 -25.40 14.46 16.65
C SER A 29 -23.89 14.22 16.64
N LEU A 30 -23.20 14.75 15.63
CA LEU A 30 -21.74 14.66 15.51
C LEU A 30 -21.04 15.45 16.63
N LEU A 31 -20.04 14.83 17.27
CA LEU A 31 -19.13 15.50 18.21
C LEU A 31 -18.03 16.22 17.42
N LYS A 32 -17.58 17.39 17.91
CA LYS A 32 -16.43 18.12 17.33
C LYS A 32 -15.16 17.25 17.39
N GLN A 33 -14.38 17.26 16.30
CA GLN A 33 -13.14 16.49 16.15
C GLN A 33 -12.02 17.08 17.03
N ASP A 34 -11.47 16.27 17.92
CA ASP A 34 -10.29 16.61 18.72
C ASP A 34 -9.03 15.87 18.21
N GLN A 35 -7.86 16.43 18.52
CA GLN A 35 -6.53 15.88 18.24
C GLN A 35 -6.34 14.47 18.85
N LEU A 36 -5.49 13.64 18.22
CA LEU A 36 -5.20 12.28 18.70
C LEU A 36 -4.94 12.25 20.21
N ARG A 37 -5.79 11.58 20.99
CA ARG A 37 -5.63 11.48 22.46
C ARG A 37 -4.88 10.20 22.82
N VAL A 38 -3.96 10.32 23.77
CA VAL A 38 -3.24 9.17 24.34
C VAL A 38 -4.22 8.30 25.12
N ILE A 39 -4.19 6.98 24.87
CA ILE A 39 -5.06 6.01 25.57
C ILE A 39 -4.32 5.42 26.78
N PRO A 40 -4.96 5.30 27.96
CA PRO A 40 -4.36 4.61 29.09
C PRO A 40 -4.13 3.12 28.80
N GLY A 41 -2.91 2.63 29.03
CA GLY A 41 -2.52 1.23 28.82
C GLY A 41 -1.75 1.01 27.51
N VAL A 42 -1.81 -0.21 27.01
CA VAL A 42 -1.31 -0.62 25.68
C VAL A 42 -2.46 -0.55 24.68
N ASP A 43 -2.22 0.03 23.52
CA ASP A 43 -3.19 0.11 22.43
C ASP A 43 -2.46 -0.15 21.11
N LEU A 44 -2.26 -1.43 20.79
CA LEU A 44 -1.62 -1.85 19.56
C LEU A 44 -2.65 -1.95 18.44
N GLY A 45 -2.45 -1.18 17.38
CA GLY A 45 -3.34 -1.20 16.23
C GLY A 45 -2.58 -1.32 14.92
N ILE A 46 -3.24 -1.92 13.92
CA ILE A 46 -2.79 -1.74 12.54
C ILE A 46 -3.01 -0.28 12.19
N ALA A 47 -1.94 0.43 11.86
CA ALA A 47 -2.04 1.83 11.49
C ALA A 47 -2.90 1.95 10.22
N ASP A 48 -3.70 2.99 10.15
CA ASP A 48 -4.10 3.44 8.84
C ASP A 48 -2.92 4.15 8.17
N ASP A 49 -2.91 4.15 6.86
CA ASP A 49 -1.89 4.79 6.07
C ASP A 49 -2.07 6.31 6.12
N GLU A 50 -1.46 6.90 7.15
CA GLU A 50 -1.35 8.35 7.31
C GLU A 50 -0.47 8.99 6.22
N THR A 51 0.20 8.21 5.37
CA THR A 51 0.96 8.80 4.26
C THR A 51 0.02 9.47 3.26
N PHE A 52 -1.21 8.97 3.06
CA PHE A 52 -2.25 9.61 2.25
C PHE A 52 -2.87 10.85 2.92
N ARG A 53 -2.06 11.78 3.44
CA ARG A 53 -2.53 13.17 3.65
C ARG A 53 -2.82 13.77 2.28
N ARG A 54 -3.98 13.43 1.69
CA ARG A 54 -4.41 13.92 0.38
C ARG A 54 -4.67 15.41 0.50
N PRO A 55 -3.95 16.32 -0.19
CA PRO A 55 -4.16 17.76 -0.07
C PRO A 55 -5.64 18.16 -0.21
N ASN A 56 -6.39 17.45 -1.05
CA ASN A 56 -7.80 17.70 -1.34
C ASN A 56 -8.76 17.20 -0.24
N SER A 57 -8.29 16.35 0.68
CA SER A 57 -9.02 15.93 1.88
C SER A 57 -8.96 16.95 3.03
N TRP A 58 -8.15 18.01 2.87
CA TRP A 58 -8.01 19.12 3.82
C TRP A 58 -8.63 20.40 3.26
N GLY A 59 -9.87 20.33 2.77
CA GLY A 59 -10.74 21.48 3.00
C GLY A 59 -10.64 21.75 4.50
N ASP A 60 -10.01 22.87 4.89
CA ASP A 60 -9.72 23.20 6.26
C ASP A 60 -10.97 22.90 7.09
N LEU A 61 -10.91 21.87 7.94
CA LEU A 61 -12.05 21.43 8.75
C LEU A 61 -12.48 22.54 9.72
N ASN A 62 -11.63 23.57 9.90
CA ASN A 62 -11.93 24.80 10.61
C ASN A 62 -12.45 25.93 9.72
N SER A 63 -12.38 25.80 8.39
CA SER A 63 -13.06 26.72 7.49
C SER A 63 -14.55 26.41 7.50
N SER A 64 -15.39 27.43 7.64
CA SER A 64 -16.86 27.35 7.53
C SER A 64 -17.37 26.90 6.15
N LYS A 65 -16.47 26.44 5.27
CA LYS A 65 -16.71 25.89 3.94
C LYS A 65 -16.31 24.40 3.86
N THR A 66 -16.50 23.63 4.94
CA THR A 66 -16.36 22.18 4.84
C THR A 66 -17.33 21.68 3.77
N LYS A 67 -16.80 21.06 2.70
CA LYS A 67 -17.54 20.44 1.58
C LYS A 67 -18.42 19.24 2.00
N PHE A 68 -18.50 18.99 3.31
CA PHE A 68 -19.18 17.86 3.94
C PHE A 68 -20.56 18.31 4.42
N ALA A 69 -21.54 17.40 4.38
CA ALA A 69 -22.91 17.72 4.75
C ALA A 69 -23.00 18.19 6.22
N SER A 70 -23.73 19.27 6.47
CA SER A 70 -23.74 20.00 7.75
C SER A 70 -24.49 19.29 8.89
N GLU A 71 -25.32 18.28 8.58
CA GLU A 71 -26.17 17.58 9.56
C GLU A 71 -26.39 16.12 9.16
N GLU A 72 -25.37 15.27 9.30
CA GLU A 72 -25.54 13.82 9.11
C GLU A 72 -25.98 13.13 10.40
N LYS A 73 -27.18 12.55 10.36
CA LYS A 73 -27.65 11.58 11.36
C LYS A 73 -27.07 10.22 11.02
N LEU A 74 -26.26 9.68 11.91
CA LEU A 74 -25.66 8.34 11.77
C LEU A 74 -26.68 7.27 12.20
N LEU A 75 -26.79 6.20 11.41
CA LEU A 75 -27.49 4.99 11.87
C LEU A 75 -26.81 4.39 13.11
N PRO A 76 -27.49 3.54 13.90
CA PRO A 76 -26.89 2.90 15.08
C PRO A 76 -25.65 2.04 14.81
N THR A 77 -25.47 1.61 13.57
CA THR A 77 -24.32 0.83 13.07
C THR A 77 -23.22 1.71 12.48
N GLU A 78 -23.47 3.00 12.24
CA GLU A 78 -22.54 3.90 11.57
C GLU A 78 -21.58 4.61 12.54
N ARG A 79 -20.34 4.82 12.07
CA ARG A 79 -19.31 5.64 12.69
C ARG A 79 -18.54 6.41 11.62
N LEU A 80 -18.01 7.58 11.98
CA LEU A 80 -17.10 8.32 11.10
C LEU A 80 -15.65 7.85 11.28
N LEU A 81 -14.99 7.56 10.17
CA LEU A 81 -13.53 7.54 10.02
C LEU A 81 -13.08 9.01 10.05
N GLY A 82 -12.65 9.47 11.21
CA GLY A 82 -12.42 10.89 11.47
C GLY A 82 -12.85 11.26 12.87
N GLY A 83 -12.11 10.73 13.85
CA GLY A 83 -12.22 11.02 15.27
C GLY A 83 -10.84 10.94 15.91
N LEU A 84 -10.78 11.01 17.25
CA LEU A 84 -9.58 11.04 18.10
C LEU A 84 -8.45 10.01 17.81
N HIS A 85 -8.59 9.08 16.86
CA HIS A 85 -7.64 7.97 16.66
C HIS A 85 -7.31 7.65 15.18
N SER A 86 -7.95 8.29 14.19
CA SER A 86 -7.64 8.12 12.76
C SER A 86 -7.74 9.45 12.03
N GLY A 87 -6.74 9.76 11.20
CA GLY A 87 -6.75 10.98 10.37
C GLY A 87 -7.95 11.03 9.41
N PRO A 88 -8.26 12.19 8.82
CA PRO A 88 -9.49 12.42 8.05
C PRO A 88 -9.65 11.60 6.75
N ALA A 89 -8.63 10.86 6.33
CA ALA A 89 -8.70 9.85 5.29
C ALA A 89 -7.51 8.92 5.52
N SER A 90 -7.76 7.63 5.70
CA SER A 90 -6.66 6.74 6.09
C SER A 90 -7.03 5.32 5.72
N ARG A 91 -6.74 4.91 4.48
CA ARG A 91 -6.81 3.51 4.04
C ARG A 91 -5.97 2.64 4.97
N PRO A 92 -6.25 1.35 5.18
CA PRO A 92 -5.37 0.51 6.00
C PRO A 92 -3.91 0.60 5.54
N GLY A 93 -2.98 0.74 6.50
CA GLY A 93 -1.52 0.80 6.32
C GLY A 93 -0.90 -0.54 5.92
N LEU A 94 -1.50 -1.14 4.89
CA LEU A 94 -1.16 -2.41 4.28
C LEU A 94 -0.73 -2.17 2.85
N SER A 95 0.49 -2.58 2.54
CA SER A 95 1.02 -2.48 1.18
C SER A 95 1.54 -3.81 0.67
N ILE A 96 1.29 -4.08 -0.61
CA ILE A 96 1.86 -5.24 -1.31
C ILE A 96 3.02 -4.71 -2.14
N ALA A 97 4.22 -5.21 -1.84
CA ALA A 97 5.41 -4.90 -2.60
C ALA A 97 5.59 -5.87 -3.76
N TRP A 98 5.64 -5.35 -4.97
CA TRP A 98 5.97 -6.11 -6.18
C TRP A 98 7.43 -5.84 -6.53
N ARG A 99 8.14 -6.86 -7.02
CA ARG A 99 9.45 -6.84 -7.69
C ARG A 99 9.30 -6.50 -9.16
N ASN A 100 8.28 -7.12 -9.77
CA ASN A 100 7.87 -7.11 -11.18
C ASN A 100 6.35 -7.32 -11.20
N ALA A 101 5.68 -7.10 -12.35
CA ALA A 101 4.25 -7.38 -12.55
C ALA A 101 3.82 -8.85 -12.30
N ALA A 102 4.75 -9.75 -11.96
CA ALA A 102 4.51 -11.18 -11.72
C ALA A 102 5.12 -11.71 -10.40
N GLN A 103 5.75 -10.85 -9.58
CA GLN A 103 6.36 -11.30 -8.32
C GLN A 103 6.20 -10.25 -7.21
N VAL A 104 5.37 -10.53 -6.23
CA VAL A 104 5.33 -9.99 -4.86
C VAL A 104 6.61 -10.33 -4.08
N GLU A 105 7.29 -9.32 -3.55
CA GLU A 105 8.49 -9.43 -2.70
C GLU A 105 8.16 -9.53 -1.22
N GLU A 106 7.10 -8.86 -0.77
CA GLU A 106 6.69 -8.81 0.62
C GLU A 106 5.30 -8.17 0.74
N ILE A 107 4.67 -8.37 1.90
CA ILE A 107 3.55 -7.54 2.34
C ILE A 107 4.03 -6.76 3.56
N GLU A 108 3.88 -5.44 3.53
CA GLU A 108 4.23 -4.58 4.65
C GLU A 108 2.97 -4.20 5.45
N VAL A 109 3.13 -4.21 6.77
CA VAL A 109 2.10 -3.83 7.73
C VAL A 109 2.70 -2.81 8.67
N ARG A 110 2.10 -1.64 8.80
CA ARG A 110 2.48 -0.69 9.85
C ARG A 110 1.67 -0.97 11.12
N VAL A 111 2.34 -1.24 12.23
CA VAL A 111 1.72 -1.39 13.54
C VAL A 111 2.14 -0.24 14.43
N ARG A 112 1.18 0.40 15.10
CA ARG A 112 1.41 1.55 15.98
C ARG A 112 0.92 1.24 17.39
N ASN A 113 1.37 2.05 18.35
CA ASN A 113 0.91 2.02 19.71
C ASN A 113 0.38 3.41 20.12
N LEU A 114 -0.93 3.52 20.32
CA LEU A 114 -1.59 4.75 20.78
C LEU A 114 -1.68 4.83 22.31
N GLY A 115 -1.21 3.80 23.00
CA GLY A 115 -1.21 3.67 24.44
C GLY A 115 -0.11 4.49 25.12
N ASN A 116 -0.31 4.88 26.37
CA ASN A 116 0.73 5.52 27.19
C ASN A 116 1.77 4.53 27.75
N GLN A 117 1.59 3.22 27.52
CA GLN A 117 2.54 2.18 27.92
C GLN A 117 3.16 1.50 26.69
N PRO A 118 4.43 1.04 26.75
CA PRO A 118 4.99 0.21 25.69
C PRO A 118 4.25 -1.13 25.62
N GLY A 119 4.16 -1.71 24.42
CA GLY A 119 3.45 -2.96 24.16
C GLY A 119 4.26 -3.93 23.31
N GLU A 120 3.95 -5.21 23.44
CA GLU A 120 4.46 -6.28 22.59
C GLU A 120 3.31 -6.94 21.85
N GLY A 121 3.53 -7.29 20.58
CA GLY A 121 2.49 -7.90 19.74
C GLY A 121 3.04 -8.92 18.75
N ARG A 122 2.23 -9.93 18.43
CA ARG A 122 2.46 -10.81 17.27
C ARG A 122 1.70 -10.26 16.07
N VAL A 123 2.33 -10.27 14.91
CA VAL A 123 1.73 -9.71 13.69
C VAL A 123 1.72 -10.79 12.63
N TRP A 124 0.62 -10.94 11.91
CA TRP A 124 0.55 -11.79 10.72
C TRP A 124 -0.39 -11.17 9.69
N VAL A 125 -0.31 -11.69 8.47
CA VAL A 125 -1.17 -11.29 7.36
C VAL A 125 -1.87 -12.49 6.79
N ASP A 126 -3.18 -12.37 6.60
CA ASP A 126 -4.00 -13.37 5.92
C ASP A 126 -4.44 -12.83 4.55
N VAL A 127 -4.15 -13.58 3.49
CA VAL A 127 -4.72 -13.38 2.15
C VAL A 127 -6.04 -14.14 2.09
N LEU A 128 -7.13 -13.42 1.89
CA LEU A 128 -8.48 -13.94 1.92
C LEU A 128 -9.12 -13.88 0.53
N GLY A 129 -9.92 -14.89 0.20
CA GLY A 129 -10.84 -14.81 -0.95
C GLY A 129 -11.98 -13.83 -0.68
N GLU A 130 -12.79 -13.55 -1.70
CA GLU A 130 -13.96 -12.65 -1.61
C GLU A 130 -14.93 -13.00 -0.46
N SER A 131 -15.10 -14.29 -0.17
CA SER A 131 -15.99 -14.77 0.91
C SER A 131 -15.40 -14.63 2.33
N GLY A 132 -14.11 -14.28 2.44
CA GLY A 132 -13.38 -14.21 3.70
C GLY A 132 -12.64 -15.51 4.07
N ASN A 133 -12.68 -16.54 3.22
CA ASN A 133 -11.89 -17.75 3.44
C ASN A 133 -10.40 -17.44 3.36
N ARG A 134 -9.64 -17.84 4.37
CA ARG A 134 -8.18 -17.72 4.38
C ARG A 134 -7.58 -18.66 3.33
N ILE A 135 -6.83 -18.10 2.40
CA ILE A 135 -6.13 -18.82 1.34
C ILE A 135 -4.69 -19.05 1.76
N LEU A 136 -4.04 -17.99 2.25
CA LEU A 136 -2.65 -18.04 2.68
C LEU A 136 -2.46 -17.18 3.93
N ARG A 137 -1.69 -17.69 4.89
CA ARG A 137 -1.17 -16.91 6.01
C ARG A 137 0.30 -16.63 5.76
N LEU A 138 0.69 -15.37 5.94
CA LEU A 138 2.05 -14.93 5.94
C LEU A 138 2.45 -14.54 7.36
N GLU A 139 3.58 -15.08 7.78
CA GLU A 139 4.23 -14.74 9.04
C GLU A 139 5.43 -13.84 8.78
N PRO A 140 5.78 -12.96 9.72
CA PRO A 140 7.02 -12.22 9.67
C PRO A 140 8.22 -13.18 9.84
N PRO A 141 9.44 -12.72 9.52
CA PRO A 141 10.67 -13.42 9.91
C PRO A 141 10.72 -13.75 11.41
N ASP A 142 11.52 -14.75 11.78
CA ASP A 142 11.54 -15.29 13.15
C ASP A 142 11.93 -14.22 14.18
N GLU A 143 12.84 -13.34 13.80
CA GLU A 143 13.31 -12.18 14.55
C GLU A 143 12.27 -11.06 14.69
N LEU A 144 11.20 -11.08 13.90
CA LEU A 144 10.09 -10.11 13.94
C LEU A 144 8.74 -10.74 14.34
N LYS A 145 8.72 -12.02 14.74
CA LYS A 145 7.51 -12.71 15.25
C LYS A 145 6.84 -11.98 16.42
N ILE A 146 7.64 -11.35 17.26
CA ILE A 146 7.18 -10.48 18.33
C ILE A 146 7.77 -9.09 18.07
N ILE A 147 6.91 -8.11 17.86
CA ILE A 147 7.31 -6.72 17.78
C ILE A 147 7.14 -6.07 19.14
N ARG A 148 8.08 -5.20 19.49
CA ARG A 148 7.99 -4.31 20.65
C ARG A 148 7.83 -2.89 20.16
N LEU A 149 6.79 -2.22 20.62
CA LEU A 149 6.47 -0.84 20.27
C LEU A 149 6.56 0.03 21.53
N PRO A 150 7.26 1.18 21.46
CA PRO A 150 7.29 2.12 22.58
C PRO A 150 5.89 2.72 22.82
N ALA A 151 5.71 3.39 23.96
CA ALA A 151 4.52 4.18 24.23
C ALA A 151 4.33 5.31 23.20
N TYR A 152 3.11 5.82 23.06
CA TYR A 152 2.74 6.90 22.13
C TYR A 152 3.72 8.08 22.15
N GLY A 153 4.02 8.62 23.34
CA GLY A 153 4.89 9.80 23.50
C GLY A 153 6.38 9.54 23.20
N ASN A 154 6.78 8.28 23.00
CA ASN A 154 8.15 7.85 22.81
C ASN A 154 8.37 7.17 21.43
N GLY A 155 7.61 7.56 20.42
CA GLY A 155 7.70 6.99 19.06
C GLY A 155 6.66 5.92 18.74
N GLY A 156 5.73 5.62 19.66
CA GLY A 156 4.70 4.60 19.44
C GLY A 156 3.69 5.00 18.36
N ARG A 157 3.48 6.31 18.18
CA ARG A 157 2.57 6.89 17.19
C ARG A 157 2.99 6.58 15.75
N GLU A 158 4.27 6.78 15.45
CA GLU A 158 4.87 6.54 14.14
C GLU A 158 4.78 5.05 13.77
N GLY A 159 4.89 4.19 14.79
CA GLY A 159 4.77 2.75 14.68
C GLY A 159 6.01 2.10 14.07
N LYS A 160 5.88 0.80 13.79
CA LYS A 160 6.91 -0.05 13.19
C LYS A 160 6.34 -0.71 11.95
N ILE A 161 7.11 -0.72 10.87
CA ILE A 161 6.79 -1.49 9.67
C ILE A 161 7.26 -2.93 9.89
N VAL A 162 6.34 -3.87 9.71
CA VAL A 162 6.57 -5.32 9.78
C VAL A 162 6.42 -5.88 8.38
N ARG A 163 7.42 -6.64 7.94
CA ARG A 163 7.48 -7.25 6.61
C ARG A 163 7.19 -8.73 6.72
N MET A 164 6.28 -9.19 5.88
CA MET A 164 5.95 -10.60 5.77
C MET A 164 6.84 -11.26 4.72
N LYS A 165 7.33 -12.47 5.01
CA LYS A 165 8.15 -13.22 4.04
C LYS A 165 7.32 -13.51 2.78
N SER A 166 7.83 -13.13 1.60
CA SER A 166 7.24 -13.59 0.34
C SER A 166 7.50 -15.07 0.12
N SER A 167 6.56 -15.71 -0.56
CA SER A 167 6.65 -17.09 -1.02
C SER A 167 6.23 -17.19 -2.47
N ARG A 168 6.71 -18.22 -3.18
CA ARG A 168 6.24 -18.52 -4.54
C ARG A 168 4.73 -18.76 -4.59
N GLU A 169 4.16 -19.29 -3.51
CA GLU A 169 2.72 -19.50 -3.36
C GLU A 169 1.95 -18.18 -3.35
N LEU A 170 2.39 -17.20 -2.54
CA LEU A 170 1.80 -15.85 -2.50
C LEU A 170 1.76 -15.22 -3.90
N ASN A 171 2.89 -15.33 -4.61
CA ASN A 171 3.05 -14.83 -5.98
C ASN A 171 2.02 -15.41 -6.93
N ASN A 172 1.92 -16.74 -6.97
CA ASN A 172 0.97 -17.44 -7.84
C ASN A 172 -0.49 -17.08 -7.52
N ILE A 173 -0.81 -16.93 -6.23
CA ILE A 173 -2.17 -16.60 -5.78
C ILE A 173 -2.55 -15.19 -6.25
N ILE A 174 -1.72 -14.18 -5.96
CA ILE A 174 -2.01 -12.79 -6.30
C ILE A 174 -1.99 -12.58 -7.82
N ASP A 175 -1.01 -13.13 -8.53
CA ASP A 175 -0.96 -13.07 -10.00
C ASP A 175 -2.23 -13.69 -10.62
N GLN A 176 -2.69 -14.83 -10.10
CA GLN A 176 -3.94 -15.42 -10.57
C GLN A 176 -5.15 -14.52 -10.28
N PHE A 177 -5.26 -13.96 -9.09
CA PHE A 177 -6.34 -13.03 -8.74
C PHE A 177 -6.38 -11.81 -9.66
N ASP A 178 -5.22 -11.22 -9.95
CA ASP A 178 -5.12 -10.02 -10.77
C ASP A 178 -5.40 -10.30 -12.25
N ARG A 179 -4.91 -11.43 -12.79
CA ARG A 179 -5.24 -11.86 -14.16
C ARG A 179 -6.73 -12.13 -14.33
N ASP A 180 -7.36 -12.77 -13.36
CA ASP A 180 -8.79 -13.08 -13.38
C ASP A 180 -9.66 -11.86 -13.01
N LYS A 181 -9.06 -10.74 -12.60
CA LYS A 181 -9.73 -9.60 -11.96
C LYS A 181 -10.64 -10.03 -10.80
N ARG A 182 -10.28 -11.10 -10.13
CA ARG A 182 -11.04 -11.68 -9.03
C ARG A 182 -10.72 -10.91 -7.76
N ARG A 183 -11.75 -10.52 -7.02
CA ARG A 183 -11.61 -9.80 -5.75
C ARG A 183 -10.92 -10.68 -4.71
N TYR A 184 -10.03 -10.07 -3.96
CA TYR A 184 -9.42 -10.65 -2.77
C TYR A 184 -9.21 -9.57 -1.72
N HIS A 185 -8.90 -10.01 -0.51
CA HIS A 185 -8.63 -9.14 0.61
C HIS A 185 -7.30 -9.53 1.25
N VAL A 186 -6.61 -8.56 1.82
CA VAL A 186 -5.44 -8.79 2.68
C VAL A 186 -5.77 -8.18 4.03
N GLN A 187 -5.75 -9.04 5.04
CA GLN A 187 -6.06 -8.71 6.41
C GLN A 187 -4.78 -8.79 7.22
N ALA A 188 -4.43 -7.71 7.91
CA ALA A 188 -3.40 -7.77 8.94
C ALA A 188 -4.05 -7.88 10.31
N THR A 189 -3.37 -8.62 11.18
CA THR A 189 -3.75 -8.75 12.58
C THR A 189 -2.55 -8.49 13.47
N VAL A 190 -2.75 -7.76 14.55
CA VAL A 190 -1.82 -7.68 15.69
C VAL A 190 -2.48 -8.26 16.94
N GLU A 191 -1.82 -9.23 17.58
CA GLU A 191 -2.23 -9.82 18.85
C GLU A 191 -1.31 -9.30 19.96
N THR A 192 -1.86 -8.54 20.90
CA THR A 192 -1.12 -8.02 22.06
C THR A 192 -0.74 -9.13 23.03
N ILE A 193 0.52 -9.16 23.48
CA ILE A 193 1.10 -10.21 24.32
C ILE A 193 1.18 -9.75 25.78
N GLY A 194 0.74 -10.62 26.70
CA GLY A 194 0.96 -10.43 28.14
C GLY A 194 0.16 -9.28 28.79
N MET A 195 -0.59 -8.52 27.99
CA MET A 195 -1.38 -7.37 28.43
C MET A 195 -2.72 -7.33 27.70
N LYS A 196 -3.72 -6.75 28.36
CA LYS A 196 -5.01 -6.47 27.72
C LYS A 196 -4.88 -5.23 26.85
N ASP A 197 -5.22 -5.35 25.58
CA ASP A 197 -5.28 -4.21 24.67
C ASP A 197 -6.46 -3.30 25.01
N ALA A 198 -6.22 -1.99 25.02
CA ALA A 198 -7.24 -0.98 25.31
C ALA A 198 -8.25 -0.82 24.15
N ASN A 199 -7.85 -1.12 22.90
CA ASN A 199 -8.70 -1.00 21.73
C ASN A 199 -8.47 -2.14 20.70
N ILE A 200 -8.92 -3.34 21.08
CA ILE A 200 -8.96 -4.54 20.24
C ILE A 200 -9.65 -4.38 18.87
N GLY A 201 -10.42 -3.31 18.64
CA GLY A 201 -11.07 -3.03 17.36
C GLY A 201 -10.07 -2.61 16.28
N ASP A 202 -8.93 -2.03 16.67
CA ASP A 202 -7.89 -1.54 15.76
C ASP A 202 -6.85 -2.63 15.42
N ASN A 203 -6.90 -3.76 16.13
CA ASN A 203 -5.97 -4.87 15.97
C ASN A 203 -6.08 -5.57 14.61
N ILE A 204 -7.20 -5.41 13.90
CA ILE A 204 -7.46 -6.04 12.62
C ILE A 204 -7.87 -4.98 11.61
N LYS A 205 -7.18 -4.96 10.48
CA LYS A 205 -7.60 -4.16 9.32
C LYS A 205 -7.51 -4.95 8.05
N THR A 206 -8.47 -4.71 7.17
CA THR A 206 -8.58 -5.38 5.89
C THR A 206 -8.61 -4.37 4.77
N LYS A 207 -7.75 -4.56 3.78
CA LYS A 207 -7.75 -3.81 2.53
C LYS A 207 -8.31 -4.69 1.42
N SER A 208 -8.99 -4.09 0.44
CA SER A 208 -9.63 -4.82 -0.65
C SER A 208 -8.94 -4.53 -1.98
N TRP A 209 -8.69 -5.57 -2.78
CA TRP A 209 -8.10 -5.46 -4.11
C TRP A 209 -9.08 -5.91 -5.19
N ASN A 210 -8.85 -5.44 -6.42
CA ASN A 210 -9.75 -5.67 -7.57
C ASN A 210 -11.20 -5.22 -7.28
N VAL A 211 -11.34 -4.09 -6.58
CA VAL A 211 -12.62 -3.40 -6.35
C VAL A 211 -12.68 -2.17 -7.24
N PRO A 212 -13.79 -1.94 -7.99
CA PRO A 212 -13.95 -0.70 -8.75
C PRO A 212 -13.96 0.52 -7.82
N HIS A 213 -13.09 1.51 -8.09
CA HIS A 213 -12.96 2.73 -7.29
C HIS A 213 -13.55 3.97 -7.95
N ARG A 214 -13.63 3.99 -9.29
CA ARG A 214 -14.11 5.15 -10.05
C ARG A 214 -15.61 5.37 -9.81
N VAL A 215 -15.94 6.60 -9.49
CA VAL A 215 -17.31 7.11 -9.53
C VAL A 215 -17.48 7.89 -10.83
N GLU A 216 -18.63 7.73 -11.50
CA GLU A 216 -19.00 8.53 -12.67
C GLU A 216 -20.33 9.25 -12.41
N PRO A 217 -20.53 10.47 -12.94
CA PRO A 217 -21.77 11.21 -12.76
C PRO A 217 -22.99 10.42 -13.24
N LYS A 218 -24.08 10.46 -12.46
CA LYS A 218 -25.34 9.76 -12.73
C LYS A 218 -25.25 8.22 -12.77
N GLN A 219 -24.11 7.64 -12.40
CA GLN A 219 -23.95 6.19 -12.33
C GLN A 219 -24.18 5.69 -10.91
N ARG A 220 -24.74 4.48 -10.81
CA ARG A 220 -24.81 3.73 -9.57
C ARG A 220 -23.55 2.91 -9.39
N ASN A 221 -22.85 3.12 -8.28
CA ASN A 221 -21.77 2.26 -7.85
C ASN A 221 -22.32 1.23 -6.86
N ALA A 222 -21.86 -0.01 -6.96
CA ALA A 222 -22.29 -1.09 -6.10
C ALA A 222 -21.09 -1.89 -5.57
N PHE A 223 -21.12 -2.17 -4.28
CA PHE A 223 -20.19 -3.05 -3.60
C PHE A 223 -20.95 -4.23 -2.98
N ASN A 224 -20.96 -5.34 -3.71
CA ASN A 224 -21.48 -6.61 -3.20
C ASN A 224 -20.53 -7.15 -2.15
N TYR A 225 -21.02 -7.55 -0.99
CA TYR A 225 -20.22 -8.15 0.06
C TYR A 225 -20.69 -9.56 0.39
N VAL A 226 -19.74 -10.39 0.81
CA VAL A 226 -19.98 -11.75 1.31
C VAL A 226 -19.18 -11.94 2.59
N TYR A 227 -19.86 -12.32 3.67
CA TYR A 227 -19.24 -12.77 4.91
C TYR A 227 -19.61 -14.22 5.14
N LYS A 228 -18.62 -15.10 5.22
CA LYS A 228 -18.84 -16.52 5.48
C LYS A 228 -18.30 -16.91 6.83
N ASN A 229 -19.08 -17.62 7.63
CA ASN A 229 -18.53 -18.29 8.80
C ASN A 229 -17.77 -19.55 8.38
N VAL A 230 -16.45 -19.48 8.40
CA VAL A 230 -15.55 -20.60 8.09
C VAL A 230 -15.14 -21.39 9.33
N GLU A 231 -15.61 -20.99 10.51
CA GLU A 231 -15.40 -21.72 11.75
C GLU A 231 -16.39 -22.89 11.85
N ASP A 232 -16.04 -23.89 12.65
CA ASP A 232 -16.85 -25.06 12.96
C ASP A 232 -17.93 -24.79 14.02
N LYS A 233 -17.95 -23.58 14.58
CA LYS A 233 -18.87 -23.12 15.62
C LYS A 233 -19.64 -21.87 15.21
N PRO A 234 -20.85 -21.64 15.75
CA PRO A 234 -21.57 -20.40 15.53
C PRO A 234 -20.79 -19.20 16.09
N VAL A 235 -20.81 -18.07 15.37
CA VAL A 235 -20.17 -16.83 15.81
C VAL A 235 -21.24 -15.77 16.04
N ARG A 236 -21.24 -15.15 17.22
CA ARG A 236 -22.14 -14.05 17.56
C ARG A 236 -21.51 -12.72 17.16
N VAL A 237 -22.13 -12.00 16.23
CA VAL A 237 -21.58 -10.78 15.61
C VAL A 237 -22.59 -9.65 15.62
N ARG A 238 -22.11 -8.44 15.36
CA ARG A 238 -22.93 -7.25 15.07
C ARG A 238 -22.29 -6.44 13.94
N TRP A 239 -23.10 -5.64 13.27
CA TRP A 239 -22.64 -4.75 12.21
C TRP A 239 -21.92 -3.52 12.76
N LEU A 240 -20.84 -3.13 12.08
CA LEU A 240 -20.20 -1.84 12.22
C LEU A 240 -19.89 -1.31 10.82
N PHE A 241 -20.41 -0.14 10.50
CA PHE A 241 -20.09 0.58 9.27
C PHE A 241 -19.32 1.85 9.61
N GLU A 242 -18.11 1.97 9.07
CA GLU A 242 -17.25 3.13 9.29
C GLU A 242 -17.04 3.83 7.96
N ARG A 243 -17.09 5.15 7.92
CA ARG A 243 -16.80 5.89 6.67
C ARG A 243 -16.26 7.29 6.91
N THR A 244 -15.57 7.85 5.94
CA THR A 244 -15.28 9.28 5.95
C THR A 244 -16.59 10.09 5.80
N PRO A 245 -16.60 11.38 6.16
CA PRO A 245 -17.72 12.26 5.85
C PRO A 245 -18.06 12.21 4.34
N TYR A 246 -19.34 12.27 3.98
CA TYR A 246 -19.73 12.25 2.58
C TYR A 246 -19.41 13.59 1.90
N PRO A 247 -18.93 13.56 0.65
CA PRO A 247 -19.06 14.72 -0.23
C PRO A 247 -20.52 15.14 -0.38
N ALA A 248 -20.77 16.41 -0.68
CA ALA A 248 -22.12 16.91 -0.91
C ALA A 248 -22.90 16.03 -1.90
N ASN A 249 -24.13 15.64 -1.52
CA ASN A 249 -25.03 14.79 -2.29
C ASN A 249 -24.56 13.35 -2.54
N TRP A 250 -23.52 12.88 -1.84
CA TRP A 250 -23.17 11.46 -1.82
C TRP A 250 -23.90 10.78 -0.66
N LYS A 251 -24.31 9.52 -0.86
CA LYS A 251 -24.87 8.69 0.20
C LYS A 251 -24.72 7.23 -0.15
N ILE A 252 -24.08 6.46 0.75
CA ILE A 252 -24.13 5.00 0.66
C ILE A 252 -25.45 4.52 1.26
N THR A 253 -26.12 3.61 0.56
CA THR A 253 -27.33 2.92 1.00
C THR A 253 -27.08 1.41 1.05
N GLY A 254 -28.00 0.66 1.68
CA GLY A 254 -27.80 -0.76 1.95
C GLY A 254 -26.98 -1.06 3.22
N ILE A 255 -26.69 -0.02 4.01
CA ILE A 255 -26.07 -0.15 5.33
C ILE A 255 -27.05 -0.89 6.27
N PRO A 256 -26.64 -1.98 6.93
CA PRO A 256 -27.50 -2.67 7.90
C PRO A 256 -27.94 -1.73 9.02
N ALA A 257 -29.26 -1.58 9.22
CA ALA A 257 -29.81 -0.60 10.17
C ALA A 257 -29.72 -1.04 11.64
N SER A 258 -29.69 -2.35 11.90
CA SER A 258 -29.67 -2.91 13.25
C SER A 258 -28.25 -3.17 13.73
N ASN A 259 -27.91 -2.62 14.90
CA ASN A 259 -26.69 -2.96 15.64
C ASN A 259 -26.94 -4.08 16.68
N ALA A 260 -28.13 -4.72 16.64
CA ALA A 260 -28.41 -5.84 17.51
C ALA A 260 -27.50 -7.03 17.13
N PRO A 261 -26.88 -7.71 18.11
CA PRO A 261 -26.12 -8.92 17.84
C PRO A 261 -26.99 -10.02 17.23
N PHE A 262 -26.41 -10.78 16.30
CA PHE A 262 -27.02 -11.96 15.69
C PHE A 262 -25.97 -13.08 15.57
N VAL A 263 -26.41 -14.30 15.30
CA VAL A 263 -25.54 -15.48 15.22
C VAL A 263 -25.39 -15.89 13.76
N VAL A 264 -24.17 -16.22 13.36
CA VAL A 264 -23.84 -16.78 12.05
C VAL A 264 -23.44 -18.24 12.26
N ALA A 265 -24.24 -19.18 11.75
CA ALA A 265 -23.99 -20.61 11.89
C ALA A 265 -22.74 -21.05 11.09
N PRO A 266 -22.10 -22.18 11.43
CA PRO A 266 -21.00 -22.74 10.65
C PRO A 266 -21.38 -22.89 9.17
N GLY A 267 -20.54 -22.38 8.27
CA GLY A 267 -20.77 -22.42 6.83
C GLY A 267 -21.80 -21.42 6.29
N GLU A 268 -22.53 -20.71 7.15
CA GLU A 268 -23.52 -19.71 6.74
C GLU A 268 -22.84 -18.51 6.07
N GLU A 269 -23.49 -18.00 5.03
CA GLU A 269 -23.05 -16.85 4.26
C GLU A 269 -24.06 -15.71 4.36
N ILE A 270 -23.55 -14.52 4.70
CA ILE A 270 -24.31 -13.28 4.68
C ILE A 270 -23.91 -12.52 3.43
N ARG A 271 -24.91 -12.20 2.60
CA ARG A 271 -24.72 -11.51 1.33
C ARG A 271 -25.54 -10.23 1.32
N GLY A 272 -24.99 -9.20 0.70
CA GLY A 272 -25.70 -7.94 0.49
C GLY A 272 -24.93 -7.03 -0.46
N ALA A 273 -25.44 -5.82 -0.64
CA ALA A 273 -24.81 -4.81 -1.44
C ALA A 273 -24.89 -3.45 -0.74
N LEU A 274 -23.77 -2.73 -0.76
CA LEU A 274 -23.76 -1.29 -0.54
C LEU A 274 -23.89 -0.62 -1.90
N THR A 275 -24.69 0.43 -2.01
CA THR A 275 -24.83 1.18 -3.26
C THR A 275 -24.70 2.68 -3.03
N MET A 276 -24.21 3.39 -4.04
CA MET A 276 -24.10 4.84 -4.02
C MET A 276 -24.50 5.38 -5.39
N ASP A 277 -25.56 6.18 -5.41
CA ASP A 277 -26.01 6.88 -6.61
C ASP A 277 -25.25 8.20 -6.71
N ALA A 278 -24.41 8.34 -7.73
CA ALA A 278 -23.57 9.51 -7.89
C ALA A 278 -24.38 10.70 -8.44
N PRO A 279 -24.20 11.92 -7.92
CA PRO A 279 -24.94 13.09 -8.39
C PRO A 279 -24.54 13.46 -9.83
N GLN A 280 -25.34 14.33 -10.47
CA GLN A 280 -25.06 14.82 -11.83
C GLN A 280 -23.77 15.65 -11.90
N GLN A 281 -23.45 16.39 -10.85
CA GLN A 281 -22.23 17.16 -10.74
C GLN A 281 -21.45 16.64 -9.54
N ILE A 282 -20.20 16.27 -9.78
CA ILE A 282 -19.30 15.77 -8.77
C ILE A 282 -18.07 16.67 -8.80
N GLU A 283 -17.63 17.10 -7.63
CA GLU A 283 -16.41 17.86 -7.52
C GLU A 283 -15.19 16.97 -7.80
N GLN A 284 -14.27 17.46 -8.63
CA GLN A 284 -13.00 16.79 -8.92
C GLN A 284 -12.24 16.46 -7.62
N GLY A 285 -11.86 15.19 -7.45
CA GLY A 285 -11.19 14.69 -6.25
C GLY A 285 -12.12 14.34 -5.09
N ALA A 286 -13.45 14.43 -5.25
CA ALA A 286 -14.40 13.97 -4.24
C ALA A 286 -14.27 12.46 -4.03
N PHE A 287 -14.26 12.02 -2.77
CA PHE A 287 -14.12 10.60 -2.42
C PHE A 287 -14.91 10.24 -1.16
N VAL A 288 -15.18 8.95 -1.00
CA VAL A 288 -15.59 8.36 0.27
C VAL A 288 -14.80 7.07 0.49
N GLU A 289 -14.25 6.92 1.69
CA GLU A 289 -13.72 5.65 2.17
C GLU A 289 -14.74 5.05 3.14
N ALA A 290 -15.03 3.76 3.00
CA ALA A 290 -15.96 3.04 3.85
C ALA A 290 -15.43 1.67 4.23
N ARG A 291 -15.84 1.17 5.39
CA ARG A 291 -15.54 -0.15 5.92
C ARG A 291 -16.83 -0.75 6.46
N LEU A 292 -17.21 -1.90 5.95
CA LEU A 292 -18.24 -2.72 6.56
C LEU A 292 -17.54 -3.81 7.36
N SER A 293 -17.91 -3.97 8.62
CA SER A 293 -17.31 -4.94 9.52
C SER A 293 -18.39 -5.75 10.23
N LEU A 294 -18.10 -7.03 10.44
CA LEU A 294 -18.74 -7.85 11.46
C LEU A 294 -17.82 -7.89 12.67
N VAL A 295 -18.32 -7.41 13.80
CA VAL A 295 -17.60 -7.36 15.07
C VAL A 295 -18.16 -8.46 15.96
N ASN A 296 -17.30 -9.30 16.54
CA ASN A 296 -17.70 -10.29 17.51
C ASN A 296 -18.36 -9.58 18.71
N ALA A 297 -19.61 -9.93 19.01
CA ALA A 297 -20.44 -9.19 19.96
C ALA A 297 -19.98 -9.36 21.42
N ASP A 298 -19.30 -10.47 21.73
CA ASP A 298 -18.88 -10.81 23.08
C ASP A 298 -17.48 -10.26 23.38
N THR A 299 -16.58 -10.27 22.39
CA THR A 299 -15.20 -9.81 22.56
C THR A 299 -15.02 -8.35 22.14
N GLY A 300 -15.71 -7.87 21.11
CA GLY A 300 -15.48 -6.57 20.48
C GLY A 300 -14.41 -6.58 19.38
N VAL A 301 -13.79 -7.73 19.09
CA VAL A 301 -12.81 -7.90 18.02
C VAL A 301 -13.50 -7.88 16.65
N VAL A 302 -12.90 -7.22 15.66
CA VAL A 302 -13.34 -7.31 14.27
C VAL A 302 -13.17 -8.75 13.78
N TRP A 303 -14.27 -9.44 13.48
CA TRP A 303 -14.23 -10.80 12.96
C TRP A 303 -13.91 -10.82 11.47
N GLN A 304 -14.60 -9.98 10.70
CA GLN A 304 -14.34 -9.78 9.28
C GLN A 304 -14.62 -8.33 8.90
N GLN A 305 -13.82 -7.78 7.97
CA GLN A 305 -13.96 -6.41 7.47
C GLN A 305 -13.81 -6.39 5.94
N ARG A 306 -14.50 -5.44 5.31
CA ARG A 306 -14.43 -5.15 3.87
C ARG A 306 -14.28 -3.66 3.66
N GLU A 307 -13.16 -3.25 3.07
CA GLU A 307 -12.93 -1.86 2.63
C GLU A 307 -13.62 -1.62 1.29
N TRP A 308 -14.25 -0.45 1.16
CA TRP A 308 -14.76 0.09 -0.09
C TRP A 308 -14.34 1.56 -0.23
N PHE A 309 -13.47 1.83 -1.21
CA PHE A 309 -12.99 3.17 -1.54
C PHE A 309 -13.60 3.63 -2.86
N GLN A 310 -14.17 4.84 -2.89
CA GLN A 310 -14.82 5.44 -4.06
C GLN A 310 -14.28 6.85 -4.28
N VAL A 311 -13.98 7.20 -5.53
CA VAL A 311 -13.39 8.50 -5.89
C VAL A 311 -13.83 8.94 -7.27
N PHE A 312 -14.15 10.23 -7.42
CA PHE A 312 -14.32 10.88 -8.71
C PHE A 312 -13.05 11.68 -9.03
N ASP A 313 -12.35 11.23 -10.06
CA ASP A 313 -11.11 11.82 -10.50
C ASP A 313 -10.95 11.62 -12.01
N LEU A 314 -10.77 12.71 -12.75
CA LEU A 314 -10.53 12.73 -14.19
C LEU A 314 -9.10 13.12 -14.57
N ILE A 315 -8.25 13.45 -13.59
CA ILE A 315 -6.90 13.96 -13.83
C ILE A 315 -5.94 12.77 -13.71
N PRO A 316 -5.19 12.42 -14.77
CA PRO A 316 -4.22 11.33 -14.68
C PRO A 316 -3.01 11.72 -13.82
N PRO A 317 -2.28 10.73 -13.26
CA PRO A 317 -0.99 10.97 -12.62
C PRO A 317 0.02 11.66 -13.53
N VAL A 318 1.02 12.26 -12.93
CA VAL A 318 2.12 12.92 -13.64
C VAL A 318 3.44 12.29 -13.22
N VAL A 319 4.25 11.89 -14.21
CA VAL A 319 5.67 11.58 -14.03
C VAL A 319 6.42 12.92 -14.00
N THR A 320 6.81 13.36 -12.81
CA THR A 320 7.42 14.67 -12.57
C THR A 320 8.92 14.70 -12.84
N ASP A 321 9.59 13.57 -12.62
CA ASP A 321 11.03 13.43 -12.85
C ASP A 321 11.38 11.95 -13.07
N TYR A 322 12.54 11.68 -13.66
CA TYR A 322 13.03 10.34 -13.88
C TYR A 322 14.55 10.33 -14.10
N ARG A 323 15.17 9.18 -13.80
CA ARG A 323 16.59 8.93 -14.01
C ARG A 323 16.78 7.56 -14.62
N LEU A 324 17.62 7.49 -15.64
CA LEU A 324 18.02 6.24 -16.30
C LEU A 324 19.51 6.00 -16.07
N VAL A 325 19.87 4.78 -15.66
CA VAL A 325 21.26 4.35 -15.52
C VAL A 325 21.48 3.09 -16.32
N LEU A 326 22.36 3.15 -17.31
CA LEU A 326 22.75 2.02 -18.15
C LEU A 326 24.04 1.41 -17.58
N THR A 327 24.02 0.13 -17.28
CA THR A 327 25.15 -0.58 -16.66
C THR A 327 25.94 -1.40 -17.68
N ASP A 328 27.19 -1.75 -17.34
CA ASP A 328 28.11 -2.52 -18.21
C ASP A 328 27.58 -3.93 -18.52
N ASP A 329 26.80 -4.52 -17.60
CA ASP A 329 26.12 -5.80 -17.83
C ASP A 329 24.82 -5.67 -18.66
N ARG A 330 24.56 -4.47 -19.20
CA ARG A 330 23.47 -4.16 -20.13
C ARG A 330 22.08 -4.20 -19.50
N ARG A 331 22.00 -3.98 -18.18
CA ARG A 331 20.75 -3.63 -17.51
C ARG A 331 20.51 -2.12 -17.56
N ILE A 332 19.24 -1.76 -17.60
CA ILE A 332 18.77 -0.37 -17.48
C ILE A 332 18.05 -0.23 -16.15
N ALA A 333 18.65 0.49 -15.22
CA ALA A 333 18.01 0.90 -13.98
C ALA A 333 17.22 2.20 -14.21
N ILE A 334 16.02 2.24 -13.67
CA ILE A 334 15.04 3.31 -13.88
C ILE A 334 14.58 3.78 -12.51
N GLN A 335 14.60 5.09 -12.30
CA GLN A 335 13.98 5.77 -11.17
C GLN A 335 12.97 6.78 -11.71
N ALA A 336 11.79 6.86 -11.11
CA ALA A 336 10.73 7.78 -11.51
C ALA A 336 10.08 8.41 -10.27
N LEU A 337 9.84 9.71 -10.33
CA LEU A 337 9.01 10.44 -9.37
C LEU A 337 7.64 10.66 -9.99
N VAL A 338 6.61 10.06 -9.38
CA VAL A 338 5.23 10.12 -9.87
C VAL A 338 4.32 10.71 -8.81
N SER A 339 3.48 11.66 -9.18
CA SER A 339 2.50 12.28 -8.29
C SER A 339 1.10 12.19 -8.86
N ASP A 340 0.11 12.07 -7.98
CA ASP A 340 -1.29 12.26 -8.34
C ASP A 340 -2.07 12.86 -7.16
N GLN A 341 -2.40 14.15 -7.28
CA GLN A 341 -3.12 14.86 -6.22
C GLN A 341 -4.60 14.46 -6.12
N GLY A 342 -5.17 13.81 -7.14
CA GLY A 342 -6.57 13.40 -7.17
C GLY A 342 -6.81 12.16 -6.33
N SER A 343 -6.72 11.00 -6.97
CA SER A 343 -7.07 9.70 -6.38
C SER A 343 -5.87 8.97 -5.77
N GLY A 344 -4.66 9.45 -6.02
CA GLY A 344 -3.39 8.84 -5.66
C GLY A 344 -2.98 7.78 -6.68
N VAL A 345 -1.69 7.70 -6.96
CA VAL A 345 -1.07 6.66 -7.80
C VAL A 345 -1.51 5.28 -7.32
N LEU A 346 -1.96 4.43 -8.25
CA LEU A 346 -2.41 3.10 -7.93
C LEU A 346 -1.25 2.33 -7.29
N GLU A 347 -1.50 1.83 -6.10
CA GLU A 347 -0.51 1.05 -5.38
C GLU A 347 -0.11 -0.20 -6.17
N ALA A 348 1.13 -0.63 -5.99
CA ALA A 348 1.72 -1.83 -6.59
C ALA A 348 1.94 -1.81 -8.12
N THR A 349 0.92 -1.48 -8.91
CA THR A 349 0.95 -1.58 -10.38
C THR A 349 0.73 -0.24 -11.08
N GLY A 350 0.59 0.85 -10.31
CA GLY A 350 0.32 2.18 -10.86
C GLY A 350 1.49 2.81 -11.57
N VAL A 351 2.73 2.33 -11.43
CA VAL A 351 3.87 2.85 -12.20
C VAL A 351 4.54 1.71 -12.92
N SER A 352 4.76 1.89 -14.22
CA SER A 352 5.44 0.89 -15.04
C SER A 352 6.25 1.53 -16.16
N THR A 353 7.28 0.81 -16.60
CA THR A 353 7.96 1.08 -17.85
C THR A 353 7.57 0.03 -18.87
N GLN A 354 7.07 0.49 -20.02
CA GLN A 354 6.95 -0.35 -21.19
C GLN A 354 8.20 -0.22 -22.05
N TYR A 355 8.65 -1.34 -22.62
CA TYR A 355 9.83 -1.37 -23.47
C TYR A 355 9.63 -2.27 -24.70
N SER A 356 10.32 -1.93 -25.79
CA SER A 356 10.36 -2.67 -27.04
C SER A 356 11.81 -2.82 -27.49
N THR A 357 12.13 -3.96 -28.10
CA THR A 357 13.44 -4.26 -28.69
C THR A 357 13.34 -4.56 -30.20
N ASP A 358 12.18 -4.32 -30.80
CA ASP A 358 11.85 -4.64 -32.19
C ASP A 358 11.30 -3.43 -32.95
N GLY A 359 11.73 -2.22 -32.56
CA GLY A 359 11.32 -0.98 -33.20
C GLY A 359 9.90 -0.52 -32.85
N GLY A 360 9.33 -1.02 -31.76
CA GLY A 360 8.01 -0.63 -31.27
C GLY A 360 6.86 -1.53 -31.75
N LEU A 361 7.17 -2.65 -32.41
CA LEU A 361 6.17 -3.62 -32.90
C LEU A 361 5.52 -4.38 -31.74
N THR A 362 6.32 -4.83 -30.78
CA THR A 362 5.84 -5.48 -29.56
C THR A 362 6.35 -4.76 -28.32
N TRP A 363 5.53 -4.75 -27.27
CA TRP A 363 5.82 -4.06 -26.02
C TRP A 363 5.69 -5.00 -24.84
N ALA A 364 6.76 -5.11 -24.06
CA ALA A 364 6.73 -5.69 -22.73
C ALA A 364 6.52 -4.60 -21.69
N SER A 365 6.08 -4.96 -20.47
CA SER A 365 5.86 -4.02 -19.38
C SER A 365 6.54 -4.50 -18.10
N LYS A 366 7.13 -3.57 -17.36
CA LYS A 366 7.76 -3.78 -16.07
C LYS A 366 7.15 -2.81 -15.05
N ALA A 367 6.43 -3.34 -14.07
CA ALA A 367 5.99 -2.55 -12.91
C ALA A 367 7.21 -2.06 -12.12
N HIS A 368 7.10 -0.85 -11.56
CA HIS A 368 8.12 -0.28 -10.69
C HIS A 368 7.80 -0.55 -9.22
N ASN A 369 8.86 -0.62 -8.42
CA ASN A 369 8.80 -0.86 -7.00
C ASN A 369 8.70 0.50 -6.31
N TYR A 370 7.65 0.70 -5.53
CA TYR A 370 7.53 1.86 -4.64
C TYR A 370 8.73 1.89 -3.68
N LYS A 371 9.33 3.07 -3.51
CA LYS A 371 10.43 3.33 -2.59
C LYS A 371 9.99 4.29 -1.49
N ALA A 372 9.65 5.52 -1.83
CA ALA A 372 9.34 6.52 -0.81
C ALA A 372 8.27 7.49 -1.29
N GLY A 373 7.41 7.95 -0.39
CA GLY A 373 6.37 8.93 -0.70
C GLY A 373 5.02 8.49 -0.15
N ASN A 374 3.96 8.91 -0.82
CA ASN A 374 2.60 8.65 -0.36
C ASN A 374 1.56 8.50 -1.46
N PHE A 375 2.03 8.28 -2.69
CA PHE A 375 1.23 8.14 -3.91
C PHE A 375 0.46 9.39 -4.31
N VAL A 376 0.49 10.48 -3.53
CA VAL A 376 -0.24 11.73 -3.81
C VAL A 376 0.71 12.85 -4.25
N VAL A 377 1.76 13.09 -3.47
CA VAL A 377 2.89 13.95 -3.85
C VAL A 377 3.92 13.12 -4.63
N PRO A 378 4.94 13.75 -5.24
CA PRO A 378 5.99 13.01 -5.95
C PRO A 378 6.51 11.84 -5.11
N THR A 379 6.23 10.65 -5.60
CA THR A 379 6.50 9.37 -4.97
C THR A 379 7.51 8.65 -5.82
N LEU A 380 8.54 8.13 -5.16
CA LEU A 380 9.68 7.48 -5.76
C LEU A 380 9.37 6.02 -6.09
N PHE A 381 9.63 5.67 -7.34
CA PHE A 381 9.49 4.32 -7.89
C PHE A 381 10.77 3.93 -8.62
N GLU A 382 11.14 2.65 -8.56
CA GLU A 382 12.34 2.14 -9.23
C GLU A 382 12.09 0.81 -9.94
N ALA A 383 12.74 0.59 -11.09
CA ALA A 383 12.70 -0.66 -11.84
C ALA A 383 14.03 -0.97 -12.50
N VAL A 384 14.20 -2.23 -12.92
CA VAL A 384 15.35 -2.68 -13.69
C VAL A 384 14.86 -3.51 -14.88
N LEU A 385 15.35 -3.18 -16.07
CA LEU A 385 15.13 -3.90 -17.32
C LEU A 385 16.40 -4.65 -17.75
N GLY A 386 16.22 -5.72 -18.54
CA GLY A 386 17.32 -6.50 -19.12
C GLY A 386 17.83 -7.62 -18.21
N PRO A 387 19.06 -8.12 -18.43
CA PRO A 387 20.07 -7.58 -19.36
C PRO A 387 19.69 -7.76 -20.84
N PHE A 388 20.12 -6.83 -21.69
CA PHE A 388 19.91 -6.88 -23.15
C PHE A 388 21.18 -7.30 -23.89
N ALA A 389 21.05 -7.80 -25.12
CA ALA A 389 22.22 -8.11 -25.96
C ALA A 389 22.91 -6.81 -26.46
N PRO A 390 24.23 -6.83 -26.76
CA PRO A 390 24.91 -5.70 -27.40
C PRO A 390 24.22 -5.30 -28.70
N GLY A 391 24.22 -4.01 -28.99
CA GLY A 391 23.62 -3.46 -30.19
C GLY A 391 22.09 -3.52 -30.24
N THR A 392 21.43 -3.95 -29.17
CA THR A 392 19.96 -3.92 -29.08
C THR A 392 19.49 -2.48 -29.05
N ASP A 393 18.61 -2.11 -29.96
CA ASP A 393 17.89 -0.83 -29.91
C ASP A 393 16.69 -0.99 -28.97
N VAL A 394 16.71 -0.27 -27.84
CA VAL A 394 15.65 -0.33 -26.83
C VAL A 394 14.84 0.95 -26.91
N GLN A 395 13.53 0.80 -27.11
CA GLN A 395 12.55 1.86 -26.97
C GLN A 395 11.84 1.73 -25.62
N ILE A 396 11.69 2.82 -24.89
CA ILE A 396 11.12 2.87 -23.55
C ILE A 396 9.98 3.89 -23.51
N ARG A 397 8.96 3.65 -22.68
CA ARG A 397 7.97 4.67 -22.25
C ARG A 397 7.51 4.45 -20.81
N PHE A 398 7.32 5.53 -20.06
CA PHE A 398 6.79 5.47 -18.70
C PHE A 398 5.28 5.58 -18.71
N ASN A 399 4.64 4.75 -17.88
CA ASN A 399 3.20 4.81 -17.65
C ASN A 399 2.95 4.96 -16.16
N ALA A 400 2.02 5.86 -15.85
CA ALA A 400 1.47 6.02 -14.52
C ALA A 400 -0.05 5.86 -14.56
N LYS A 401 -0.63 5.23 -13.54
CA LYS A 401 -2.05 4.97 -13.37
C LYS A 401 -2.45 5.32 -11.94
N ASP A 402 -3.58 5.98 -11.78
CA ASP A 402 -4.13 6.30 -10.46
C ASP A 402 -5.16 5.27 -9.99
N THR A 403 -5.63 5.45 -8.76
CA THR A 403 -6.63 4.60 -8.13
C THR A 403 -7.99 4.67 -8.82
N ALA A 404 -8.36 5.82 -9.42
CA ALA A 404 -9.56 5.95 -10.24
C ALA A 404 -9.44 5.25 -11.61
N GLY A 405 -8.24 4.82 -11.99
CA GLY A 405 -7.93 4.18 -13.25
C GLY A 405 -7.62 5.12 -14.42
N ASN A 406 -7.43 6.42 -14.19
CA ASN A 406 -6.84 7.29 -15.21
C ASN A 406 -5.38 6.88 -15.41
N SER A 407 -4.88 7.07 -16.62
CA SER A 407 -3.49 6.75 -16.96
C SER A 407 -2.86 7.85 -17.77
N SER A 408 -1.57 8.07 -17.55
CA SER A 408 -0.71 8.88 -18.40
C SER A 408 0.45 8.04 -18.92
N SER A 409 0.87 8.37 -20.13
CA SER A 409 2.12 7.88 -20.72
C SER A 409 2.94 9.10 -21.08
N LEU A 410 4.12 9.27 -20.50
CA LEU A 410 4.94 10.47 -20.72
C LEU A 410 6.42 10.15 -20.76
N ILE A 411 7.11 10.85 -21.65
CA ILE A 411 8.56 11.01 -21.66
C ILE A 411 8.87 12.50 -21.75
N PRO A 412 9.69 13.04 -20.83
CA PRO A 412 10.15 14.43 -20.91
C PRO A 412 10.98 14.70 -22.17
N ASP A 413 10.91 15.94 -22.66
CA ASP A 413 11.43 16.33 -23.97
C ASP A 413 12.96 16.25 -24.10
N ALA A 414 13.69 16.30 -22.98
CA ALA A 414 15.12 16.11 -22.92
C ALA A 414 15.44 14.91 -22.02
N ALA A 415 15.74 13.78 -22.65
CA ALA A 415 16.05 12.53 -21.95
C ALA A 415 17.54 12.24 -21.97
N THR A 416 18.13 12.05 -20.78
CA THR A 416 19.52 11.62 -20.61
C THR A 416 19.55 10.35 -19.77
N ALA A 417 20.45 9.44 -20.12
CA ALA A 417 20.85 8.34 -19.25
C ALA A 417 22.26 8.58 -18.72
N VAL A 418 22.57 7.98 -17.58
CA VAL A 418 23.93 7.86 -17.08
C VAL A 418 24.47 6.50 -17.53
N LEU A 419 25.50 6.49 -18.35
CA LEU A 419 26.30 5.30 -18.60
C LEU A 419 27.17 5.07 -17.37
N ALA A 420 26.84 4.05 -16.60
CA ALA A 420 27.53 3.72 -15.36
C ALA A 420 28.86 3.01 -15.65
N PRO A 421 29.86 3.20 -14.77
CA PRO A 421 31.12 2.50 -14.90
C PRO A 421 30.97 1.01 -14.60
N LYS A 422 31.95 0.22 -15.06
CA LYS A 422 32.00 -1.22 -14.83
C LYS A 422 31.95 -1.54 -13.33
N GLY A 423 31.08 -2.50 -12.94
CA GLY A 423 30.85 -2.88 -11.55
C GLY A 423 29.67 -2.17 -10.90
N ALA A 424 29.12 -1.10 -11.50
CA ALA A 424 27.96 -0.39 -10.95
C ALA A 424 26.70 -1.25 -10.89
N GLU A 425 26.62 -2.31 -11.70
CA GLU A 425 25.53 -3.28 -11.68
C GLU A 425 25.43 -4.01 -10.32
N LYS A 426 26.52 -4.07 -9.56
CA LYS A 426 26.54 -4.58 -8.19
C LYS A 426 25.78 -3.68 -7.21
N LEU A 427 25.67 -2.38 -7.49
CA LEU A 427 24.82 -1.46 -6.72
C LEU A 427 23.33 -1.79 -6.94
N ILE A 428 22.98 -2.26 -8.13
CA ILE A 428 21.62 -2.75 -8.39
C ILE A 428 21.33 -3.99 -7.54
N ASP A 429 22.27 -4.94 -7.55
CA ASP A 429 22.15 -6.19 -6.82
C ASP A 429 22.13 -5.95 -5.31
N LEU A 430 22.87 -4.94 -4.82
CA LEU A 430 22.80 -4.48 -3.44
C LEU A 430 21.34 -4.30 -3.05
N ALA A 431 20.53 -3.51 -3.76
CA ALA A 431 19.14 -3.22 -3.37
C ALA A 431 18.22 -4.45 -3.14
N THR A 432 18.59 -5.65 -3.59
CA THR A 432 17.85 -6.89 -3.26
C THR A 432 17.97 -7.30 -1.80
N VAL A 433 18.93 -6.73 -1.08
CA VAL A 433 19.24 -6.97 0.33
C VAL A 433 18.68 -5.84 1.20
N PHE A 434 17.98 -4.82 0.68
CA PHE A 434 17.76 -3.55 1.41
C PHE A 434 16.32 -3.35 1.83
N PRO A 435 16.06 -2.45 2.81
CA PRO A 435 14.72 -1.94 3.01
C PRO A 435 14.21 -1.29 1.72
N ARG A 436 13.03 -1.75 1.24
CA ARG A 436 12.38 -1.22 0.05
C ARG A 436 12.20 0.29 0.11
N THR A 437 12.16 0.89 1.30
CA THR A 437 11.97 2.33 1.47
C THR A 437 13.19 3.20 1.15
N GLN A 438 14.36 2.61 0.91
CA GLN A 438 15.55 3.35 0.52
C GLN A 438 15.73 3.35 -1.01
N PRO A 439 16.09 4.50 -1.61
CA PRO A 439 16.49 4.58 -3.01
C PRO A 439 17.69 3.67 -3.29
N ASN A 440 17.78 3.12 -4.49
CA ASN A 440 18.96 2.34 -4.88
C ASN A 440 20.17 3.26 -5.09
N ALA A 441 21.32 2.88 -4.52
CA ALA A 441 22.58 3.61 -4.63
C ALA A 441 23.06 3.83 -6.07
N VAL A 442 22.64 3.00 -7.03
CA VAL A 442 22.95 3.22 -8.45
C VAL A 442 22.45 4.60 -8.94
N PHE A 443 21.39 5.13 -8.34
CA PHE A 443 20.83 6.44 -8.68
C PHE A 443 21.53 7.61 -7.98
N THR A 444 22.58 7.39 -7.19
CA THR A 444 23.46 8.47 -6.71
C THR A 444 24.65 8.71 -7.64
N LEU A 445 24.75 7.97 -8.76
CA LEU A 445 25.81 8.11 -9.75
C LEU A 445 25.63 9.34 -10.62
N GLU A 446 26.36 10.41 -10.32
CA GLU A 446 26.42 11.60 -11.18
C GLU A 446 27.42 11.43 -12.34
N PRO A 447 27.20 12.05 -13.51
CA PRO A 447 28.22 12.13 -14.55
C PRO A 447 29.54 12.70 -13.99
N GLY A 448 30.67 12.05 -14.30
CA GLY A 448 31.97 12.35 -13.71
C GLY A 448 32.21 11.75 -12.32
N ALA A 449 31.24 11.06 -11.72
CA ALA A 449 31.47 10.31 -10.48
C ALA A 449 32.43 9.14 -10.73
N LEU A 450 33.44 9.03 -9.86
CA LEU A 450 34.57 8.11 -9.99
C LEU A 450 34.50 6.92 -9.01
N ASP A 451 34.04 7.12 -7.77
CA ASP A 451 34.29 6.14 -6.69
C ASP A 451 33.04 5.33 -6.31
N LEU A 452 32.86 4.18 -6.97
CA LEU A 452 31.84 3.19 -6.63
C LEU A 452 31.95 2.69 -5.18
N GLY A 453 33.17 2.61 -4.65
CA GLY A 453 33.43 2.22 -3.27
C GLY A 453 32.86 3.23 -2.28
N GLN A 454 33.01 4.53 -2.55
CA GLN A 454 32.42 5.58 -1.69
C GLN A 454 30.89 5.54 -1.70
N ILE A 455 30.29 5.29 -2.86
CA ILE A 455 28.82 5.15 -2.95
C ILE A 455 28.35 3.92 -2.17
N ALA A 456 28.99 2.76 -2.40
CA ALA A 456 28.67 1.52 -1.69
C ALA A 456 28.89 1.65 -0.17
N SER A 457 29.95 2.35 0.27
CA SER A 457 30.27 2.54 1.68
C SER A 457 29.27 3.40 2.42
N ARG A 458 28.89 4.56 1.86
CA ARG A 458 27.86 5.44 2.43
C ARG A 458 26.53 4.71 2.53
N PHE A 459 26.18 3.97 1.49
CA PHE A 459 24.96 3.19 1.47
C PHE A 459 24.99 2.06 2.51
N ALA A 460 26.09 1.30 2.60
CA ALA A 460 26.26 0.26 3.61
C ALA A 460 26.22 0.78 5.05
N ALA A 461 26.73 1.98 5.30
CA ALA A 461 26.66 2.64 6.60
C ALA A 461 25.21 2.93 7.03
N GLU A 462 24.34 3.35 6.11
CA GLU A 462 22.92 3.59 6.38
C GLU A 462 22.15 2.28 6.70
N ILE A 463 22.54 1.16 6.09
CA ILE A 463 21.88 -0.12 6.37
C ILE A 463 22.32 -0.67 7.72
N ALA A 464 23.62 -0.61 7.99
CA ALA A 464 24.15 -1.17 9.22
C ALA A 464 23.54 -0.42 10.42
N THR A 465 23.24 0.88 10.28
CA THR A 465 22.52 1.65 11.31
C THR A 465 21.04 1.27 11.45
N SER A 466 20.42 0.61 10.46
CA SER A 466 18.99 0.25 10.45
C SER A 466 18.69 -1.24 10.71
N SER A 467 19.67 -2.14 10.71
CA SER A 467 19.48 -3.59 10.94
C SER A 467 20.34 -4.15 12.07
N ASN A 468 19.79 -5.08 12.84
CA ASN A 468 20.51 -5.88 13.85
C ASN A 468 20.74 -7.34 13.39
N ASP A 469 20.39 -7.68 12.15
CA ASP A 469 20.45 -9.05 11.63
C ASP A 469 21.85 -9.41 11.12
N ALA A 470 22.46 -10.44 11.70
CA ALA A 470 23.77 -10.94 11.31
C ALA A 470 23.79 -11.55 9.90
N ALA A 471 22.73 -12.23 9.47
CA ALA A 471 22.64 -12.80 8.13
C ALA A 471 22.57 -11.70 7.05
N HIS A 472 21.90 -10.61 7.39
CA HIS A 472 21.84 -9.39 6.59
C HIS A 472 23.23 -8.76 6.42
N ILE A 473 23.99 -8.63 7.51
CA ILE A 473 25.36 -8.11 7.49
C ILE A 473 26.29 -9.00 6.65
N GLU A 474 26.12 -10.32 6.70
CA GLU A 474 26.91 -11.25 5.89
C GLU A 474 26.54 -11.19 4.39
N SER A 475 25.26 -10.99 4.07
CA SER A 475 24.81 -10.78 2.69
C SER A 475 25.40 -9.48 2.12
N LEU A 476 25.43 -8.42 2.94
CA LEU A 476 26.09 -7.16 2.62
C LEU A 476 27.59 -7.33 2.39
N SER A 477 28.27 -8.05 3.28
CA SER A 477 29.69 -8.42 3.14
C SER A 477 29.98 -9.06 1.78
N THR A 478 29.18 -10.07 1.43
CA THR A 478 29.36 -10.84 0.20
C THR A 478 29.23 -9.97 -1.05
N LEU A 479 28.30 -9.01 -1.04
CA LEU A 479 28.10 -8.07 -2.15
C LEU A 479 29.16 -6.96 -2.18
N LEU A 480 29.54 -6.41 -1.03
CA LEU A 480 30.60 -5.39 -0.94
C LEU A 480 31.95 -5.93 -1.41
N LYS A 481 32.26 -7.21 -1.16
CA LYS A 481 33.46 -7.88 -1.71
C LYS A 481 33.50 -7.90 -3.23
N GLN A 482 32.37 -7.72 -3.90
CA GLN A 482 32.27 -7.67 -5.36
C GLN A 482 32.35 -6.24 -5.92
N VAL A 483 32.28 -5.21 -5.07
CA VAL A 483 32.43 -3.81 -5.46
C VAL A 483 33.88 -3.38 -5.23
N PRO A 484 34.55 -2.74 -6.20
CA PRO A 484 35.87 -2.18 -5.95
C PRO A 484 35.81 -1.10 -4.86
N VAL A 485 36.48 -1.32 -3.72
CA VAL A 485 36.51 -0.38 -2.59
C VAL A 485 37.86 0.34 -2.55
N THR A 486 37.83 1.67 -2.44
CA THR A 486 39.02 2.51 -2.23
C THR A 486 39.38 2.59 -0.74
N GLU A 487 40.59 3.01 -0.41
CA GLU A 487 41.01 3.18 1.00
C GLU A 487 40.12 4.21 1.74
N ALA A 488 39.70 5.27 1.04
CA ALA A 488 38.77 6.26 1.56
C ALA A 488 37.41 5.64 1.91
N ALA A 489 36.84 4.86 0.99
CA ALA A 489 35.58 4.16 1.20
C ALA A 489 35.64 3.14 2.36
N ARG A 490 36.76 2.42 2.48
CA ARG A 490 37.00 1.50 3.61
C ARG A 490 37.06 2.26 4.94
N THR A 491 37.68 3.44 4.95
CA THR A 491 37.72 4.31 6.12
C THR A 491 36.32 4.78 6.52
N ASP A 492 35.49 5.19 5.56
CA ASP A 492 34.10 5.59 5.81
C ASP A 492 33.26 4.44 6.39
N LEU A 493 33.41 3.22 5.85
CA LEU A 493 32.81 2.00 6.38
C LEU A 493 33.22 1.74 7.84
N MET A 494 34.53 1.78 8.13
CA MET A 494 35.03 1.57 9.49
C MET A 494 34.50 2.62 10.47
N ASN A 495 34.42 3.88 10.05
CA ASN A 495 33.85 4.95 10.86
C ASN A 495 32.34 4.76 11.12
N ALA A 496 31.58 4.26 10.14
CA ALA A 496 30.19 3.89 10.35
C ALA A 496 30.04 2.74 11.34
N ALA A 497 30.86 1.69 11.20
CA ALA A 497 30.84 0.55 12.10
C ALA A 497 31.21 0.92 13.55
N ARG A 498 32.13 1.88 13.74
CA ARG A 498 32.43 2.45 15.08
C ARG A 498 31.26 3.23 15.66
N ARG A 499 30.55 4.03 14.86
CA ARG A 499 29.33 4.73 15.32
C ARG A 499 28.26 3.73 15.76
N LEU A 500 28.09 2.65 15.02
CA LEU A 500 27.21 1.54 15.38
C LEU A 500 27.54 0.89 16.72
N SER A 501 28.81 0.70 17.04
CA SER A 501 29.21 0.13 18.34
C SER A 501 28.87 1.01 19.55
N THR A 502 28.50 2.28 19.35
CA THR A 502 28.04 3.15 20.45
C THR A 502 26.62 2.82 20.91
N ASP A 503 25.83 2.12 20.09
CA ASP A 503 24.53 1.58 20.46
C ASP A 503 24.71 0.18 21.06
N SER A 504 24.47 0.06 22.37
CA SER A 504 24.60 -1.21 23.11
C SER A 504 23.74 -2.35 22.55
N THR A 505 22.67 -2.04 21.80
CA THR A 505 21.82 -3.06 21.17
C THR A 505 22.40 -3.58 19.85
N LYS A 506 23.48 -2.97 19.34
CA LYS A 506 24.07 -3.24 18.02
C LYS A 506 25.52 -3.68 18.07
N THR A 507 26.09 -3.91 19.24
CA THR A 507 27.53 -4.19 19.40
C THR A 507 27.99 -5.42 18.61
N ILE A 508 27.20 -6.50 18.58
CA ILE A 508 27.53 -7.73 17.82
C ILE A 508 27.50 -7.45 16.31
N ALA A 509 26.45 -6.78 15.84
CA ALA A 509 26.32 -6.34 14.45
C ALA A 509 27.48 -5.43 14.03
N ALA A 510 27.82 -4.46 14.88
CA ALA A 510 28.94 -3.55 14.67
C ALA A 510 30.28 -4.28 14.57
N GLN A 511 30.54 -5.25 15.46
CA GLN A 511 31.77 -6.04 15.44
C GLN A 511 31.86 -6.89 14.17
N ARG A 512 30.79 -7.60 13.80
CA ARG A 512 30.76 -8.37 12.54
C ARG A 512 30.97 -7.49 11.32
N PHE A 513 30.35 -6.31 11.31
CA PHE A 513 30.55 -5.35 10.23
C PHE A 513 32.00 -4.87 10.14
N GLN A 514 32.66 -4.60 11.28
CA GLN A 514 34.10 -4.26 11.32
C GLN A 514 34.99 -5.38 10.78
N GLU A 515 34.73 -6.63 11.17
CA GLU A 515 35.46 -7.82 10.67
C GLU A 515 35.34 -7.92 9.14
N VAL A 516 34.11 -7.80 8.63
CA VAL A 516 33.81 -7.81 7.19
C VAL A 516 34.57 -6.72 6.44
N ILE A 517 34.59 -5.49 6.97
CA ILE A 517 35.28 -4.35 6.33
C ILE A 517 36.80 -4.56 6.34
N GLY A 518 37.31 -5.21 7.39
CA GLY A 518 38.70 -5.65 7.49
C GLY A 518 39.11 -6.56 6.33
N ASP A 519 38.20 -7.41 5.87
CA ASP A 519 38.45 -8.40 4.81
C ASP A 519 38.22 -7.87 3.38
N LEU A 520 37.76 -6.62 3.21
CA LEU A 520 37.52 -6.05 1.87
C LEU A 520 38.86 -5.79 1.16
N ALA A 521 38.98 -6.29 -0.07
CA ALA A 521 40.13 -6.02 -0.93
C ALA A 521 40.13 -4.56 -1.39
N ILE A 522 41.25 -3.86 -1.18
CA ILE A 522 41.42 -2.48 -1.64
C ILE A 522 41.86 -2.50 -3.10
N SER A 523 41.07 -1.87 -3.96
CA SER A 523 41.38 -1.76 -5.37
C SER A 523 42.10 -0.43 -5.65
N SER A 524 43.18 -0.47 -6.44
CA SER A 524 43.86 0.72 -6.97
C SER A 524 43.24 1.25 -8.27
N ALA A 525 42.03 0.79 -8.63
CA ALA A 525 41.51 0.88 -9.99
C ALA A 525 41.41 2.32 -10.52
N GLN A 526 41.95 2.53 -11.73
CA GLN A 526 41.50 3.59 -12.61
C GLN A 526 40.03 3.35 -12.96
N THR A 527 39.15 4.15 -12.38
CA THR A 527 37.72 4.08 -12.62
C THR A 527 37.40 4.80 -13.92
N ALA A 528 36.85 4.07 -14.89
CA ALA A 528 36.07 4.72 -15.93
C ALA A 528 35.01 5.59 -15.25
N GLU A 529 34.81 6.82 -15.70
CA GLU A 529 33.84 7.73 -15.08
C GLU A 529 32.43 7.43 -15.60
N ALA A 530 31.42 7.69 -14.78
CA ALA A 530 30.06 7.74 -15.27
C ALA A 530 29.93 8.84 -16.34
N ARG A 531 29.24 8.57 -17.45
CA ARG A 531 29.09 9.53 -18.57
C ARG A 531 27.64 9.80 -18.88
N ALA A 532 27.31 11.03 -19.26
CA ALA A 532 25.98 11.33 -19.79
C ALA A 532 25.83 10.75 -21.19
N LEU A 533 24.73 10.04 -21.42
CA LEU A 533 24.31 9.51 -22.71
C LEU A 533 23.02 10.26 -23.13
N PRO A 534 23.08 11.15 -24.14
CA PRO A 534 21.88 11.77 -24.67
C PRO A 534 21.01 10.70 -25.33
N LEU A 535 19.72 10.69 -24.99
CA LEU A 535 18.78 9.73 -25.53
C LEU A 535 17.98 10.35 -26.68
N THR A 536 17.59 9.53 -27.65
CA THR A 536 16.80 10.00 -28.79
C THR A 536 15.32 9.86 -28.47
N LYS A 537 14.58 10.97 -28.45
CA LYS A 537 13.12 10.91 -28.41
C LYS A 537 12.62 10.45 -29.78
N ILE A 538 11.76 9.43 -29.79
CA ILE A 538 11.16 8.86 -30.99
C ILE A 538 9.64 8.99 -30.88
N ASP A 539 9.02 9.65 -31.86
CA ASP A 539 7.57 9.61 -32.04
C ASP A 539 7.21 8.31 -32.76
N ALA A 540 6.52 7.41 -32.06
CA ALA A 540 6.20 6.09 -32.62
C ALA A 540 5.29 6.22 -33.87
N PRO A 541 5.38 5.32 -34.87
CA PRO A 541 4.48 5.36 -36.01
C PRO A 541 3.00 5.32 -35.57
N GLY A 542 2.17 6.25 -36.08
CA GLY A 542 0.75 6.38 -35.68
C GLY A 542 0.51 7.10 -34.34
N SER A 543 1.57 7.48 -33.62
CA SER A 543 1.47 8.16 -32.32
C SER A 543 0.82 9.54 -32.36
N ALA A 544 0.79 10.21 -33.52
CA ALA A 544 0.10 11.49 -33.68
C ALA A 544 -1.40 11.41 -33.31
N GLN A 545 -2.01 10.22 -33.48
CA GLN A 545 -3.40 9.96 -33.09
C GLN A 545 -3.55 9.62 -31.60
N LEU A 546 -2.49 9.12 -30.96
CA LEU A 546 -2.49 8.65 -29.57
C LEU A 546 -1.75 9.60 -28.60
N LYS A 547 -1.10 10.65 -29.12
CA LYS A 547 -0.21 11.56 -28.40
C LYS A 547 0.86 10.84 -27.56
N MET A 548 1.48 9.80 -28.12
CA MET A 548 2.47 8.97 -27.41
C MET A 548 3.90 9.22 -27.89
N SER A 549 4.85 9.40 -26.96
CA SER A 549 6.29 9.46 -27.25
C SER A 549 7.04 8.26 -26.65
N THR A 550 8.24 7.97 -27.17
CA THR A 550 9.14 6.90 -26.69
C THR A 550 10.59 7.41 -26.61
N ILE A 551 11.43 6.81 -25.77
CA ILE A 551 12.88 7.06 -25.73
C ILE A 551 13.58 5.87 -26.38
N GLY A 552 14.38 6.12 -27.42
CA GLY A 552 15.22 5.14 -28.08
C GLY A 552 16.70 5.31 -27.73
N PHE A 553 17.40 4.20 -27.55
CA PHE A 553 18.86 4.16 -27.51
C PHE A 553 19.37 2.77 -27.88
N LYS A 554 20.63 2.73 -28.28
CA LYS A 554 21.33 1.49 -28.60
C LYS A 554 22.21 1.08 -27.44
N ILE A 555 22.06 -0.16 -26.98
CA ILE A 555 22.93 -0.76 -25.96
C ILE A 555 24.31 -0.97 -26.60
N GLN A 556 25.36 -0.36 -26.04
CA GLN A 556 26.72 -0.43 -26.58
C GLN A 556 27.38 -1.79 -26.37
#